data_AF-A0A5P9NIN2-F1
#
_entry.id   AF-A0A5P9NIN2-F1
#
_cell.length_a   1.000
_cell.length_b   1.000
_cell.length_c   1.000
_cell.angle_alpha   90.00
_cell.angle_beta   90.00
_cell.angle_gamma   90.00
#
_symmetry.space_group_name_H-M   'P 1'
#
loop_
_entity.id
_entity.type
_entity.pdbx_description
1 polymer ?
#
loop_
_entity_poly.entity_id
_entity_poly.type
_entity_poly.pdbx_seq_one_letter_code
_entity_poly.pdbx_strand_id
1 'polypeptide(L)'
;MDSENLGRQSMVYSREFNGTPKLYLCAAIASGLYLGLGIYLVYACICYYFAGDASVFSFRYLVYLGLFFAIYIPFAYRTMLKYDGLKSSGDSWEQKEARVKLIERKEHRRFG
;
A
#
# COMPACT_ATOMS: atom_id res chain seq x y z
N MET A 1 47.60 -1.17 14.52
CA MET A 1 46.46 -0.27 14.78
C MET A 1 46.04 0.31 13.45
N ASP A 2 44.74 0.52 13.25
CA ASP A 2 44.08 1.12 12.08
C ASP A 2 43.42 0.13 11.10
N SER A 3 42.46 -0.64 11.63
CA SER A 3 41.48 -1.42 10.84
C SER A 3 40.03 -1.03 11.14
N GLU A 4 39.77 0.21 11.57
CA GLU A 4 38.43 0.63 12.05
C GLU A 4 37.69 1.64 11.14
N ASN A 5 38.25 2.03 9.98
CA ASN A 5 37.61 3.04 9.11
C ASN A 5 36.78 2.48 7.93
N LEU A 6 36.51 1.17 7.88
CA LEU A 6 35.85 0.53 6.73
C LEU A 6 34.36 0.20 6.93
N GLY A 7 33.70 0.66 8.00
CA GLY A 7 32.42 0.05 8.44
C GLY A 7 31.21 0.95 8.68
N ARG A 8 31.13 2.18 8.15
CA ARG A 8 29.98 3.07 8.48
C ARG A 8 29.40 3.88 7.32
N GLN A 9 29.43 3.36 6.10
CA GLN A 9 28.40 3.71 5.13
C GLN A 9 27.17 2.85 5.43
N SER A 10 26.40 3.22 6.45
CA SER A 10 25.01 2.82 6.52
C SER A 10 24.33 3.45 5.30
N MET A 11 24.19 2.68 4.23
CA MET A 11 23.27 3.00 3.14
C MET A 11 21.85 2.90 3.70
N VAL A 12 21.47 3.86 4.54
CA VAL A 12 20.09 4.19 4.80
C VAL A 12 19.64 4.82 3.49
N TYR A 13 19.16 3.99 2.56
CA TYR A 13 18.46 4.45 1.38
C TYR A 13 17.08 4.96 1.84
N SER A 14 17.07 6.03 2.64
CA SER A 14 15.87 6.80 2.91
C SER A 14 15.66 7.68 1.68
N ARG A 15 15.12 7.09 0.62
CA ARG A 15 14.50 7.91 -0.41
C ARG A 15 13.41 8.70 0.29
N GLU A 16 13.56 10.02 0.36
CA GLU A 16 12.50 10.88 0.89
C GLU A 16 11.20 10.49 0.20
N PHE A 17 10.22 10.07 0.99
CA PHE A 17 8.93 9.66 0.48
C PHE A 17 8.24 10.93 -0.03
N ASN A 18 8.43 11.22 -1.31
CA ASN A 18 8.00 12.47 -1.94
C ASN A 18 6.54 12.33 -2.39
N GLY A 19 5.66 12.12 -1.41
CA GLY A 19 4.23 11.93 -1.58
C GLY A 19 3.52 13.21 -2.02
N THR A 20 3.50 13.51 -3.32
CA THR A 20 2.72 14.66 -3.80
C THR A 20 1.23 14.30 -3.92
N PRO A 21 0.30 15.22 -3.59
CA PRO A 21 -1.15 14.97 -3.73
C PRO A 21 -1.56 14.50 -5.14
N LYS A 22 -0.84 14.95 -6.18
CA LYS A 22 -1.07 14.53 -7.56
C LYS A 22 -0.75 13.05 -7.78
N LEU A 23 0.32 12.54 -7.16
CA LEU A 23 0.69 11.11 -7.24
C LEU A 23 -0.34 10.23 -6.53
N TYR A 24 -0.86 10.65 -5.37
CA TYR A 24 -1.93 9.91 -4.70
C TYR A 24 -3.22 9.87 -5.49
N LEU A 25 -3.59 10.99 -6.13
CA LEU A 25 -4.75 11.03 -7.01
C LEU A 25 -4.57 10.06 -8.20
N CYS A 26 -3.39 10.10 -8.83
CA CYS A 26 -3.07 9.19 -9.92
C CYS A 26 -3.11 7.72 -9.48
N ALA A 27 -2.52 7.40 -8.32
CA ALA A 27 -2.53 6.06 -7.74
C ALA A 27 -3.95 5.59 -7.41
N ALA A 28 -4.80 6.45 -6.85
CA ALA A 28 -6.20 6.14 -6.54
C ALA A 28 -7.05 5.90 -7.81
N ILE A 29 -6.81 6.68 -8.87
CA ILE A 29 -7.47 6.47 -10.17
C ILE A 29 -7.00 5.14 -10.78
N ALA A 30 -5.68 4.90 -10.80
CA ALA A 30 -5.10 3.69 -11.38
C ALA A 30 -5.57 2.42 -10.65
N SER A 31 -5.56 2.43 -9.31
CA SER A 31 -6.06 1.32 -8.50
C SER A 31 -7.56 1.13 -8.67
N GLY A 32 -8.32 2.22 -8.72
CA GLY A 32 -9.75 2.22 -9.01
C GLY A 32 -10.04 1.54 -10.33
N LEU A 33 -9.44 2.00 -11.43
CA LEU A 33 -9.60 1.42 -12.77
C LEU A 33 -9.21 -0.05 -12.80
N TYR A 34 -8.05 -0.41 -12.24
CA TYR A 34 -7.58 -1.79 -12.20
C TYR A 34 -8.58 -2.72 -11.49
N LEU A 35 -9.04 -2.33 -10.30
CA LEU A 35 -9.99 -3.13 -9.53
C LEU A 35 -11.37 -3.17 -10.16
N GLY A 36 -11.92 -2.01 -10.55
CA GLY A 36 -13.27 -1.93 -11.10
C GLY A 36 -13.38 -2.64 -12.44
N LEU A 37 -12.45 -2.39 -13.38
CA LEU A 37 -12.44 -3.09 -14.66
C LEU A 37 -12.11 -4.57 -14.49
N GLY A 38 -11.17 -4.92 -13.60
CA GLY A 38 -10.83 -6.31 -13.31
C GLY A 38 -12.03 -7.10 -12.80
N ILE A 39 -12.73 -6.59 -11.78
CA ILE A 39 -13.93 -7.23 -11.22
C ILE A 39 -15.04 -7.30 -12.27
N TYR A 40 -15.27 -6.22 -13.02
CA TYR A 40 -16.28 -6.19 -14.08
C TYR A 40 -16.01 -7.23 -15.17
N LEU A 41 -14.77 -7.32 -15.66
CA LEU A 41 -14.39 -8.28 -16.69
C LEU A 41 -14.49 -9.71 -16.19
N VAL A 42 -14.04 -10.00 -14.97
CA VAL A 42 -14.19 -11.34 -14.36
C VAL A 42 -15.67 -11.72 -14.26
N TYR A 43 -16.51 -10.82 -13.77
CA TYR A 43 -17.95 -11.04 -13.69
C TYR A 43 -18.58 -11.26 -15.06
N ALA A 44 -18.23 -10.42 -16.04
CA ALA A 44 -18.73 -10.52 -17.40
C ALA A 44 -18.30 -11.83 -18.07
N CYS A 45 -17.04 -12.26 -17.88
CA CYS A 45 -16.54 -13.55 -18.36
C CYS A 45 -17.31 -14.71 -17.74
N ILE A 46 -17.59 -14.67 -16.43
CA ILE A 46 -18.35 -15.73 -15.76
C ILE A 46 -19.78 -15.79 -16.32
N CYS A 47 -20.48 -14.66 -16.37
CA CYS A 47 -21.86 -14.63 -16.88
C CYS A 47 -21.94 -15.03 -18.35
N TYR A 48 -21.02 -14.56 -19.19
CA TYR A 48 -21.02 -14.89 -20.61
C TYR A 48 -20.68 -16.36 -20.85
N TYR A 49 -19.66 -16.90 -20.18
CA TYR A 49 -19.19 -18.27 -20.41
C TYR A 49 -20.12 -19.33 -19.79
N PHE A 50 -20.63 -19.09 -18.58
CA PHE A 50 -21.44 -20.08 -17.87
C PHE A 50 -22.95 -19.92 -18.08
N ALA A 51 -23.45 -18.70 -18.26
CA ALA A 51 -24.89 -18.44 -18.43
C ALA A 51 -25.27 -18.05 -19.85
N GLY A 52 -24.30 -17.80 -20.75
CA GLY A 52 -24.57 -17.28 -22.09
C GLY A 52 -25.18 -15.89 -22.08
N ASP A 53 -25.16 -15.19 -20.95
CA ASP A 53 -25.89 -13.94 -20.76
C ASP A 53 -25.01 -12.74 -21.10
N ALA A 54 -25.33 -12.09 -22.23
CA ALA A 54 -24.68 -10.87 -22.68
C ALA A 54 -25.26 -9.59 -22.03
N SER A 55 -26.28 -9.70 -21.17
CA SER A 55 -26.91 -8.56 -20.49
C SER A 55 -25.93 -7.78 -19.59
N VAL A 56 -24.82 -8.41 -19.19
CA VAL A 56 -23.72 -7.80 -18.44
C VAL A 56 -23.01 -6.65 -19.17
N PHE A 57 -23.15 -6.57 -20.50
CA PHE A 57 -22.67 -5.45 -21.31
C PHE A 57 -23.68 -4.32 -21.45
N SER A 58 -24.84 -4.42 -20.80
CA SER A 58 -25.84 -3.35 -20.82
C SER A 58 -25.37 -2.11 -20.06
N PHE A 59 -25.94 -0.97 -20.45
CA PHE A 59 -25.65 0.33 -19.85
C PHE A 59 -25.86 0.33 -18.32
N ARG A 60 -26.77 -0.49 -17.80
CA ARG A 60 -27.02 -0.61 -16.36
C ARG A 60 -25.78 -1.04 -15.57
N TYR A 61 -25.01 -2.01 -16.07
CA TYR A 61 -23.79 -2.46 -15.39
C TYR A 61 -22.65 -1.44 -15.54
N LEU A 62 -22.60 -0.71 -16.66
CA LEU A 62 -21.68 0.42 -16.81
C LEU A 62 -21.98 1.55 -15.81
N VAL A 63 -23.25 1.81 -15.51
CA VAL A 63 -23.65 2.77 -14.46
C VAL A 63 -23.18 2.29 -13.08
N TYR A 64 -23.33 1.01 -12.76
CA TYR A 64 -22.82 0.47 -11.48
C TYR A 64 -21.30 0.58 -11.37
N LEU A 65 -20.57 0.32 -12.46
CA LEU A 65 -19.12 0.50 -12.52
C LEU A 65 -18.74 1.98 -12.33
N GLY A 66 -19.48 2.91 -12.95
CA GLY A 66 -19.31 4.35 -12.76
C GLY A 66 -19.54 4.79 -11.31
N LEU A 67 -20.61 4.29 -10.68
CA LEU A 67 -20.89 4.54 -9.26
C LEU A 67 -19.78 3.99 -8.35
N PHE A 68 -19.26 2.81 -8.66
CA PHE A 68 -18.12 2.24 -7.95
C PHE A 68 -16.91 3.19 -8.04
N PHE A 69 -16.55 3.68 -9.22
CA PHE A 69 -15.44 4.63 -9.36
C PHE A 69 -15.68 5.95 -8.62
N ALA A 70 -16.90 6.49 -8.71
CA ALA A 70 -17.27 7.74 -8.04
C ALA A 70 -17.14 7.66 -6.51
N ILE A 71 -17.32 6.46 -5.92
CA ILE A 71 -17.20 6.24 -4.47
C ILE A 71 -15.77 5.82 -4.10
N TYR A 72 -15.20 4.87 -4.84
CA TYR A 72 -13.92 4.23 -4.49
C TYR A 72 -12.73 5.17 -4.67
N ILE A 73 -12.65 5.91 -5.79
CA ILE A 73 -11.50 6.79 -6.06
C ILE A 73 -11.33 7.86 -4.98
N PRO A 74 -12.36 8.65 -4.59
CA PRO A 74 -12.18 9.63 -3.52
C PRO A 74 -11.93 8.99 -2.16
N PHE A 75 -12.51 7.81 -1.90
CA PHE A 75 -12.23 7.06 -0.67
C PHE A 75 -10.76 6.60 -0.61
N ALA A 76 -10.25 5.98 -1.67
CA ALA A 76 -8.87 5.53 -1.78
C ALA A 76 -7.88 6.69 -1.69
N TYR A 77 -8.16 7.79 -2.40
CA TYR A 77 -7.36 9.01 -2.34
C TYR A 77 -7.27 9.57 -0.91
N ARG A 78 -8.41 9.72 -0.22
CA ARG A 78 -8.44 10.18 1.18
C ARG A 78 -7.70 9.22 2.12
N THR A 79 -7.83 7.93 1.87
CA THR A 79 -7.19 6.88 2.67
C THR A 79 -5.67 6.92 2.51
N MET A 80 -5.18 7.04 1.28
CA MET A 80 -3.75 7.21 0.99
C MET A 80 -3.20 8.47 1.67
N LEU A 81 -3.89 9.61 1.56
CA LEU A 81 -3.49 10.84 2.26
C LEU A 81 -3.51 10.71 3.79
N LYS A 82 -4.42 9.91 4.35
CA LYS A 82 -4.48 9.65 5.79
C LYS A 82 -3.28 8.84 6.27
N TYR A 83 -2.89 7.81 5.52
CA TYR A 83 -1.77 6.92 5.88
C TYR A 83 -0.39 7.53 5.60
N ASP A 84 -0.29 8.49 4.68
CA ASP A 84 0.97 9.20 4.39
C ASP A 84 1.46 10.11 5.53
N GLY A 85 0.67 10.32 6.58
CA GLY A 85 1.09 11.11 7.75
C GLY A 85 1.13 12.63 7.54
N LEU A 86 1.08 13.12 6.29
CA LEU A 86 0.97 14.57 5.97
C LEU A 86 -0.29 15.25 6.55
N LYS A 87 -1.31 14.46 6.94
CA LYS A 87 -2.51 14.90 7.68
C LYS A 87 -2.76 14.11 8.97
N SER A 88 -1.81 13.31 9.47
CA SER A 88 -1.98 12.68 10.78
C SER A 88 -1.70 13.70 11.89
N SER A 89 -2.64 14.64 12.08
CA SER A 89 -2.69 15.54 13.24
C SER A 89 -3.22 14.82 14.49
N GLY A 90 -2.76 13.59 14.74
CA GLY A 90 -3.12 12.80 15.90
C GLY A 90 -2.11 11.68 16.09
N ASP A 91 -1.29 11.83 17.13
CA ASP A 91 -0.08 11.07 17.44
C ASP A 91 1.04 11.17 16.40
N SER A 92 1.97 12.09 16.68
CA SER A 92 3.36 11.90 16.31
C SER A 92 3.75 10.45 16.54
N TRP A 93 4.30 9.79 15.53
CA TRP A 93 5.06 8.56 15.73
C TRP A 93 6.25 8.89 16.62
N GLU A 94 6.06 8.83 17.93
CA GLU A 94 7.16 8.81 18.88
C GLU A 94 7.86 7.48 18.66
N GLN A 95 9.02 7.54 18.01
CA GLN A 95 10.00 6.47 18.10
C GLN A 95 10.43 6.38 19.57
N LYS A 96 9.65 5.66 20.38
CA LYS A 96 10.05 5.33 21.75
C LYS A 96 11.27 4.44 21.61
N GLU A 97 12.44 4.99 21.91
CA GLU A 97 13.65 4.22 22.17
C GLU A 97 13.39 3.29 23.35
N ALA A 98 12.78 2.15 23.08
CA ALA A 98 12.75 1.06 24.03
C ALA A 98 14.18 0.55 24.13
N ARG A 99 14.89 0.93 25.20
CA ARG A 99 16.12 0.24 25.61
C ARG A 99 15.73 -1.19 26.02
N VAL A 100 15.60 -2.07 25.03
CA VAL A 100 15.42 -3.49 25.29
C VAL A 100 16.77 -4.00 25.82
N LYS A 101 16.75 -4.58 27.02
CA LYS A 101 17.90 -5.30 27.55
C LYS A 101 18.17 -6.47 26.60
N LEU A 102 19.18 -6.34 25.73
CA LEU A 102 19.65 -7.46 24.93
C LEU A 102 19.97 -8.59 25.90
N ILE A 103 19.41 -9.78 25.63
CA ILE A 103 19.71 -10.98 26.43
C ILE A 103 21.22 -11.16 26.35
N GLU A 104 21.90 -11.04 27.49
CA GLU A 104 23.33 -11.26 27.58
C GLU A 104 23.65 -12.60 26.93
N ARG A 105 24.60 -12.60 26.00
CA ARG A 105 25.07 -13.80 25.32
C ARG A 105 25.59 -14.74 26.40
N LYS A 106 24.79 -15.73 26.82
CA LYS A 106 25.27 -16.81 27.67
C LYS A 106 26.46 -17.41 26.94
N GLU A 107 27.64 -17.31 27.54
CA GLU A 107 28.83 -18.02 27.11
C GLU A 107 28.44 -19.49 27.00
N HIS A 108 28.35 -19.99 25.77
CA HIS A 108 28.23 -21.40 25.53
C HIS A 108 29.55 -22.01 26.01
N ARG A 109 29.51 -22.63 27.19
CA ARG A 109 30.58 -23.49 27.70
C ARG A 109 30.96 -24.42 26.56
N ARG A 110 32.24 -24.38 26.14
CA ARG A 110 32.77 -25.40 25.22
C ARG A 110 32.48 -26.74 25.87
N PHE A 111 31.71 -27.58 25.19
CA PHE A 111 31.64 -29.00 25.50
C PHE A 111 33.08 -29.53 25.40
N GLY A 112 33.64 -29.86 26.56
CA GLY A 112 34.82 -30.70 26.69
C GLY A 112 34.38 -32.15 26.85
#